data_AF-A0AAD7X4Z0-F1
#
_entry.id   AF-A0AAD7X4Z0-F1
#
_cell.length_a   1.000
_cell.length_b   1.000
_cell.length_c   1.000
_cell.angle_alpha   90.00
_cell.angle_beta   90.00
_cell.angle_gamma   90.00
#
_symmetry.space_group_name_H-M   'P 1'
#
loop_
_entity.id
_entity.type
_entity.pdbx_description
1 polymer ?
#
loop_
_entity_poly.entity_id
_entity_poly.type
_entity_poly.pdbx_seq_one_letter_code
_entity_poly.pdbx_strand_id
1 'polypeptide(L)'
;MVQFTSALLVALSAIAMHAQGAPLQKRIAQVIADSTAKWEQACLAAGGAEKCNPVSVTAFTTLLAAAGPCEQQDSADAMIDLAKTLNNDADMIKFAQIFAQQPRNTVRF
;
A
#
# COMPACT_ATOMS: atom_id res chain seq x y z
N MET A 1 -21.97 54.67 10.81
CA MET A 1 -21.94 53.50 9.90
C MET A 1 -20.55 52.83 9.84
N VAL A 2 -19.75 52.87 10.91
CA VAL A 2 -18.34 52.37 10.90
C VAL A 2 -18.11 51.24 11.90
N GLN A 3 -18.96 51.12 12.93
CA GLN A 3 -18.84 50.08 13.96
C GLN A 3 -19.35 48.69 13.51
N PHE A 4 -20.35 48.66 12.61
CA PHE A 4 -20.90 47.40 12.10
C PHE A 4 -19.94 46.66 11.18
N THR A 5 -19.12 47.38 10.41
CA THR A 5 -18.12 46.80 9.50
C THR A 5 -16.93 46.21 10.27
N SER A 6 -16.48 46.85 11.35
CA SER A 6 -15.41 46.33 12.20
C SER A 6 -15.81 45.05 12.95
N ALA A 7 -17.05 44.98 13.46
CA ALA A 7 -17.56 43.78 14.14
C ALA A 7 -17.68 42.59 13.18
N LEU A 8 -18.08 42.83 11.93
CA LEU A 8 -18.19 41.80 10.91
C LEU A 8 -16.83 41.21 10.52
N LEU A 9 -15.80 42.06 10.41
CA LEU A 9 -14.44 41.65 10.07
C LEU A 9 -13.79 40.81 11.19
N VAL A 10 -14.04 41.14 12.45
CA VAL A 10 -13.57 40.37 13.61
C VAL A 10 -14.29 39.01 13.69
N ALA A 11 -15.60 38.98 13.42
CA ALA A 11 -16.34 37.72 13.38
C ALA A 11 -15.85 36.79 12.27
N LEU A 12 -15.59 37.31 11.06
CA LEU A 12 -15.08 36.50 9.95
C LEU A 12 -13.68 35.91 10.23
N SER A 13 -12.81 36.68 10.87
CA SER A 13 -11.46 36.23 11.18
C SER A 13 -11.41 35.16 12.28
N ALA A 14 -12.37 35.17 13.22
CA ALA A 14 -12.51 34.11 14.23
C ALA A 14 -12.97 32.76 13.62
N ILE A 15 -13.78 32.79 12.56
CA ILE A 15 -14.26 31.58 11.88
C ILE A 15 -13.15 30.93 11.04
N ALA A 16 -12.29 31.74 10.41
CA ALA A 16 -11.15 31.23 9.63
C ALA A 16 -10.12 30.45 10.48
N MET A 17 -10.04 30.74 11.78
CA MET A 17 -9.12 30.08 12.73
C MET A 17 -9.61 28.67 13.14
N HIS A 18 -10.84 28.28 12.78
CA HIS A 18 -11.42 26.96 13.07
C HIS A 18 -11.24 25.95 11.92
N ALA A 19 -10.41 26.26 10.91
CA ALA A 19 -9.96 25.27 9.94
C ALA A 19 -9.08 24.22 10.65
N GLN A 20 -9.71 23.21 11.25
CA GLN A 20 -9.04 22.02 11.72
C GLN A 20 -8.48 21.30 10.50
N GLY A 21 -7.16 21.10 10.45
CA GLY A 21 -6.54 20.25 9.45
C GLY A 21 -7.23 18.88 9.46
N ALA A 22 -7.54 18.34 8.28
CA ALA A 22 -8.10 17.01 8.16
C ALA A 22 -7.21 16.03 8.97
N PRO A 23 -7.80 15.10 9.74
CA PRO A 23 -7.02 14.16 10.53
C PRO A 23 -6.04 13.44 9.61
N LEU A 24 -4.74 13.61 9.85
CA LEU A 24 -3.71 12.87 9.12
C LEU A 24 -3.93 11.39 9.42
N GLN A 25 -4.37 10.62 8.43
CA GLN A 25 -4.39 9.17 8.56
C GLN A 25 -2.95 8.70 8.69
N LYS A 26 -2.61 8.16 9.85
CA LYS A 26 -1.28 7.62 10.14
C LYS A 26 -0.97 6.54 9.09
N ARG A 27 0.05 6.77 8.26
CA ARG A 27 0.56 5.73 7.35
C ARG A 27 1.06 4.55 8.18
N ILE A 28 0.83 3.34 7.69
CA ILE A 28 1.22 2.14 8.38
C ILE A 28 2.75 2.08 8.33
N ALA A 29 3.39 2.07 9.50
CA ALA A 29 4.82 1.84 9.62
C ALA A 29 5.07 0.35 9.33
N GLN A 30 5.19 0.02 8.04
CA GLN A 30 5.38 -1.34 7.54
C GLN A 30 6.81 -1.51 7.07
N VAL A 31 7.50 -2.54 7.55
CA VAL A 31 8.67 -3.08 6.85
C VAL A 31 8.11 -3.86 5.66
N ILE A 32 7.93 -3.19 4.53
CA ILE A 32 7.20 -3.75 3.39
C ILE A 32 7.87 -5.02 2.84
N ALA A 33 9.19 -5.15 2.95
CA ALA A 33 9.91 -6.36 2.55
C ALA A 33 9.45 -7.63 3.31
N ASP A 34 8.97 -7.49 4.55
CA ASP A 34 8.46 -8.63 5.32
C ASP A 34 7.16 -9.19 4.73
N SER A 35 6.45 -8.40 3.91
CA SER A 35 5.17 -8.81 3.30
C SER A 35 5.32 -9.93 2.28
N THR A 36 6.50 -10.08 1.66
CA THR A 36 6.79 -11.11 0.66
C THR A 36 7.88 -12.08 1.09
N ALA A 37 8.53 -11.90 2.25
CA ALA A 37 9.63 -12.73 2.71
C ALA A 37 9.33 -14.24 2.71
N LYS A 38 8.13 -14.63 3.18
CA LYS A 38 7.70 -16.04 3.17
C LYS A 38 7.46 -16.57 1.75
N TRP A 39 6.93 -15.73 0.87
CA TRP A 39 6.72 -16.09 -0.52
C TRP A 39 8.06 -16.26 -1.26
N GLU A 40 9.03 -15.37 -1.03
CA GLU A 40 10.35 -15.46 -1.66
C GLU A 40 11.10 -16.72 -1.20
N GLN A 41 11.00 -17.09 0.08
CA GLN A 41 11.53 -18.35 0.59
C GLN A 41 10.87 -19.58 -0.08
N ALA A 42 9.54 -19.58 -0.20
CA ALA A 42 8.82 -20.65 -0.90
C ALA A 42 9.23 -20.73 -2.38
N CYS A 43 9.35 -19.59 -3.06
CA CYS A 43 9.81 -19.50 -4.44
C CYS A 43 11.22 -20.07 -4.64
N LEU A 44 12.16 -19.73 -3.75
CA LEU A 44 13.52 -20.27 -3.79
C LEU A 44 13.53 -21.79 -3.57
N ALA A 45 12.74 -22.29 -2.60
CA ALA A 45 12.59 -23.72 -2.35
C ALA A 45 11.95 -24.48 -3.53
N ALA A 46 11.02 -23.84 -4.24
CA ALA A 46 10.38 -24.37 -5.45
C ALA A 46 11.29 -24.31 -6.70
N GLY A 47 12.51 -23.77 -6.58
CA GLY A 47 13.48 -23.71 -7.68
C GLY A 47 13.35 -22.49 -8.59
N GLY A 48 12.65 -21.43 -8.15
CA GLY A 48 12.45 -20.20 -8.94
C GLY A 48 13.70 -19.32 -9.15
N ALA A 49 14.77 -19.58 -8.38
CA ALA A 49 16.09 -18.95 -8.52
C ALA A 49 16.02 -17.41 -8.68
N GLU A 50 16.65 -16.85 -9.73
CA GLU A 50 16.73 -15.41 -9.95
C GLU A 50 15.38 -14.75 -10.27
N LYS A 51 14.31 -15.52 -10.49
CA LYS A 51 12.96 -14.97 -10.73
C LYS A 51 12.27 -14.53 -9.44
N CYS A 52 12.65 -15.11 -8.30
CA CYS A 52 11.97 -14.83 -7.03
C CYS A 52 12.18 -13.39 -6.57
N ASN A 53 13.42 -12.92 -6.54
CA ASN A 53 13.73 -11.60 -5.97
C ASN A 53 13.09 -10.43 -6.74
N PRO A 54 13.15 -10.35 -8.09
CA PRO A 54 12.51 -9.26 -8.82
C PRO A 54 10.99 -9.20 -8.63
N VAL A 55 10.32 -10.36 -8.57
CA VAL A 55 8.88 -10.43 -8.32
C VAL A 55 8.56 -10.00 -6.90
N SER A 56 9.33 -10.47 -5.90
CA SER A 56 9.19 -10.06 -4.49
C SER A 56 9.33 -8.55 -4.32
N VAL A 57 10.37 -7.95 -4.90
CA VAL A 57 10.63 -6.50 -4.86
C VAL A 57 9.51 -5.72 -5.52
N THR A 58 9.10 -6.13 -6.72
CA THR A 58 7.98 -5.48 -7.42
C THR A 58 6.72 -5.52 -6.56
N ALA A 59 6.36 -6.69 -6.03
CA ALA A 59 5.19 -6.87 -5.19
C ALA A 59 5.22 -6.00 -3.93
N PHE A 60 6.25 -6.07 -3.09
CA PHE A 60 6.21 -5.29 -1.85
C PHE A 60 6.23 -3.77 -2.09
N THR A 61 6.80 -3.30 -3.22
CA THR A 61 6.78 -1.87 -3.56
C THR A 61 5.38 -1.34 -3.85
N THR A 62 4.43 -2.20 -4.25
CA THR A 62 3.03 -1.79 -4.46
C THR A 62 2.30 -1.46 -3.16
N LEU A 63 2.90 -1.73 -2.00
CA LEU A 63 2.34 -1.34 -0.69
C LEU A 63 2.67 0.12 -0.34
N LEU A 64 3.55 0.78 -1.11
CA LEU A 64 3.92 2.19 -0.93
C LEU A 64 2.78 3.14 -1.31
N ALA A 65 2.95 4.42 -0.97
CA ALA A 65 1.91 5.44 -1.10
C ALA A 65 1.47 5.78 -2.54
N ALA A 66 2.28 5.44 -3.54
CA ALA A 66 2.11 5.87 -4.93
C ALA A 66 1.65 4.74 -5.88
N ALA A 67 1.36 3.55 -5.34
CA ALA A 67 0.94 2.43 -6.18
C ALA A 67 -0.46 2.67 -6.77
N GLY A 68 -0.63 2.27 -8.03
CA GLY A 68 -1.91 2.34 -8.74
C GLY A 68 -3.02 1.49 -8.09
N PRO A 69 -4.29 1.68 -8.49
CA PRO A 69 -5.43 1.01 -7.88
C PRO A 69 -5.37 -0.53 -7.87
N CYS A 70 -4.80 -1.14 -8.92
CA CYS A 70 -4.74 -2.59 -9.10
C CYS A 70 -3.34 -3.20 -8.92
N GLU A 71 -2.27 -2.40 -8.81
CA GLU A 71 -0.89 -2.92 -8.91
C GLU A 71 -0.54 -4.01 -7.87
N GLN A 72 -1.14 -3.95 -6.68
CA GLN A 72 -1.00 -5.00 -5.67
C GLN A 72 -1.61 -6.32 -6.13
N GLN A 73 -2.78 -6.27 -6.77
CA GLN A 73 -3.44 -7.46 -7.28
C GLN A 73 -2.65 -8.02 -8.46
N ASP A 74 -2.22 -7.17 -9.40
CA ASP A 74 -1.41 -7.59 -10.55
C ASP A 74 -0.08 -8.24 -10.10
N SER A 75 0.53 -7.73 -9.02
CA SER A 75 1.72 -8.34 -8.43
C SER A 75 1.43 -9.67 -7.74
N ALA A 76 0.29 -9.78 -7.03
CA ALA A 76 -0.13 -11.06 -6.45
C ALA A 76 -0.42 -12.12 -7.54
N ASP A 77 -0.99 -11.71 -8.66
CA ASP A 77 -1.22 -12.57 -9.82
C ASP A 77 0.11 -13.03 -10.43
N ALA A 78 1.10 -12.13 -10.59
CA ALA A 78 2.43 -12.49 -11.05
C ALA A 78 3.13 -13.49 -10.11
N MET A 79 2.95 -13.35 -8.79
CA MET A 79 3.43 -14.31 -7.79
C MET A 79 2.80 -15.70 -7.97
N ILE A 80 1.49 -15.75 -8.27
CA ILE A 80 0.76 -16.99 -8.54
C ILE A 80 1.17 -17.59 -9.88
N ASP A 81 1.36 -16.78 -10.91
CA ASP A 81 1.75 -17.25 -12.24
C ASP A 81 3.14 -17.88 -12.22
N LEU A 82 4.10 -17.29 -11.48
CA LEU A 82 5.39 -17.94 -11.25
C LEU A 82 5.21 -19.29 -10.52
N ALA A 83 4.36 -19.35 -9.50
CA ALA A 83 4.08 -20.60 -8.79
C ALA A 83 3.55 -21.71 -9.71
N LYS A 84 2.67 -21.37 -10.68
CA LYS A 84 2.17 -22.32 -11.67
C LYS A 84 3.28 -22.90 -12.55
N THR A 85 4.30 -22.11 -12.88
CA THR A 85 5.48 -22.61 -13.62
C THR A 85 6.37 -23.53 -12.77
N LEU A 86 6.33 -23.38 -11.45
CA LEU A 86 7.11 -24.12 -10.47
C LEU A 86 6.26 -25.24 -9.84
N ASN A 87 5.64 -26.05 -10.70
CA ASN A 87 4.83 -27.22 -10.30
C ASN A 87 3.62 -26.89 -9.40
N ASN A 88 3.03 -25.70 -9.57
CA ASN A 88 1.90 -25.23 -8.76
C ASN A 88 2.21 -25.24 -7.25
N ASP A 89 3.38 -24.71 -6.87
CA ASP A 89 3.80 -24.68 -5.46
C ASP A 89 2.72 -24.05 -4.56
N ALA A 90 2.22 -24.86 -3.62
CA ALA A 90 1.07 -24.50 -2.81
C ALA A 90 1.38 -23.37 -1.81
N ASP A 91 2.61 -23.30 -1.31
CA ASP A 91 3.02 -22.27 -0.36
C ASP A 91 3.19 -20.92 -1.06
N MET A 92 3.75 -20.90 -2.27
CA MET A 92 3.78 -19.70 -3.10
C MET A 92 2.37 -19.16 -3.36
N ILE A 93 1.42 -20.02 -3.77
CA ILE A 93 0.03 -19.59 -4.02
C ILE A 93 -0.62 -19.05 -2.75
N LYS A 94 -0.46 -19.76 -1.62
CA LYS A 94 -1.00 -19.35 -0.32
C LYS A 94 -0.45 -17.99 0.13
N PHE A 95 0.87 -17.79 0.02
CA PHE A 95 1.48 -16.53 0.44
C PHE A 95 1.15 -15.37 -0.50
N ALA A 96 0.97 -15.63 -1.81
CA ALA A 96 0.46 -14.63 -2.74
C ALA A 96 -0.98 -14.18 -2.39
N GLN A 97 -1.87 -15.11 -2.02
CA GLN A 97 -3.22 -14.79 -1.55
C GLN A 97 -3.22 -13.97 -0.26
N ILE A 98 -2.27 -14.21 0.65
CA ILE A 98 -2.07 -13.40 1.86
C ILE A 98 -1.53 -12.02 1.48
N PHE A 99 -0.59 -11.93 0.54
CA PHE A 99 -0.04 -10.67 0.06
C PHE A 99 -1.10 -9.75 -0.57
N ALA A 100 -2.03 -10.31 -1.36
CA ALA A 100 -3.14 -9.56 -1.96
C ALA A 100 -4.04 -8.88 -0.91
N GLN A 101 -4.03 -9.37 0.32
CA GLN A 101 -4.82 -8.82 1.43
C GLN A 101 -4.03 -7.85 2.31
N GLN A 102 -2.77 -7.57 1.97
CA GLN A 102 -1.93 -6.66 2.76
C GLN A 102 -2.49 -5.23 2.72
N PRO A 103 -2.54 -4.54 3.87
CA PRO A 103 -2.89 -3.13 3.89
C PRO A 103 -1.88 -2.31 3.07
N ARG A 104 -2.39 -1.40 2.23
CA ARG A 104 -1.60 -0.46 1.42
C ARG A 104 -1.47 0.89 2.10
N ASN A 105 -0.37 1.59 1.83
CA ASN A 105 -0.20 3.01 2.16
C ASN A 105 -0.75 3.95 1.08
N THR A 106 -1.25 3.44 -0.06
CA THR A 106 -1.90 4.25 -1.09
C THR A 106 -3.11 4.99 -0.53
N VAL A 107 -3.17 6.31 -0.76
CA VAL A 107 -4.31 7.14 -0.37
C VAL A 107 -5.48 6.81 -1.29
N ARG A 108 -6.63 6.40 -0.72
CA ARG A 108 -7.88 6.36 -1.48
C ARG A 108 -8.41 7.79 -1.58
N PHE A 109 -8.41 8.35 -2.78
CA PHE A 109 -9.09 9.60 -3.10
C PHE A 109 -10.51 9.31 -3.57
#